data_AF-A0A930ANQ0-F1
#
_entry.id   AF-A0A930ANQ0-F1
#
_cell.length_a   1.000
_cell.length_b   1.000
_cell.length_c   1.000
_cell.angle_alpha   90.00
_cell.angle_beta   90.00
_cell.angle_gamma   90.00
#
_symmetry.space_group_name_H-M   'P 1'
#
loop_
_entity.id
_entity.type
_entity.pdbx_description
1 polymer ?
#
loop_
_entity_poly.entity_id
_entity_poly.type
_entity_poly.pdbx_seq_one_letter_code
_entity_poly.pdbx_strand_id
1 'polypeptide(L)'
;MEIVRQHENGTILVAIKTYEELTQDELNKLTLAATEKVENYKNFKIDRNKHGRVTRAVGHLLSEEHLKYLNNKTDIMKPLKKAMKIRKSNPDLAAKIVGALISK
;
A
#
# COMPACT_ATOMS: atom_id res chain seq x y z
N MET A 1 0.71 -17.40 8.10
CA MET A 1 1.40 -17.66 6.82
C MET A 1 0.47 -18.40 5.86
N GLU A 2 0.40 -17.94 4.61
CA GLU A 2 -0.33 -18.59 3.52
C GLU A 2 0.66 -19.06 2.44
N ILE A 3 0.50 -20.29 1.95
CA ILE A 3 1.33 -20.86 0.87
C ILE A 3 0.58 -20.68 -0.44
N VAL A 4 1.10 -19.82 -1.32
CA VAL A 4 0.49 -19.54 -2.62
C VAL A 4 0.93 -20.56 -3.67
N ARG A 5 2.19 -21.01 -3.58
CA ARG A 5 2.74 -21.98 -4.54
C ARG A 5 3.80 -22.85 -3.90
N GLN A 6 3.73 -24.14 -4.21
CA GLN A 6 4.68 -25.16 -3.80
C GLN A 6 5.21 -25.91 -5.03
N HIS A 7 6.48 -26.29 -5.00
CA HIS A 7 7.09 -27.18 -5.99
C HIS A 7 6.79 -28.64 -5.64
N GLU A 8 6.87 -29.54 -6.62
CA GLU A 8 6.59 -30.98 -6.45
C GLU A 8 7.46 -31.66 -5.38
N ASN A 9 8.66 -31.12 -5.15
CA ASN A 9 9.58 -31.58 -4.11
C ASN A 9 9.23 -31.08 -2.69
N GLY A 10 8.06 -30.45 -2.51
CA GLY A 10 7.60 -29.89 -1.23
C GLY A 10 8.16 -28.50 -0.90
N THR A 11 9.02 -27.92 -1.73
CA THR A 11 9.58 -26.58 -1.46
C THR A 11 8.54 -25.50 -1.69
N ILE A 12 8.31 -24.64 -0.69
CA ILE A 12 7.45 -23.47 -0.82
C ILE A 12 8.14 -22.46 -1.75
N LEU A 13 7.53 -22.19 -2.90
CA LEU A 13 8.05 -21.24 -3.87
C LEU A 13 7.53 -19.83 -3.63
N VAL A 14 6.30 -19.69 -3.14
CA VAL A 14 5.67 -18.40 -2.86
C VAL A 14 4.86 -18.51 -1.58
N ALA A 15 5.11 -17.61 -0.65
CA ALA A 15 4.35 -17.48 0.59
C ALA A 15 3.93 -16.02 0.82
N ILE A 16 2.78 -15.84 1.46
CA ILE A 16 2.35 -14.57 2.01
C ILE A 16 2.45 -14.66 3.53
N LYS A 17 3.12 -13.70 4.13
CA LYS A 17 3.43 -13.66 5.55
C LYS A 17 3.09 -12.30 6.15
N THR A 18 2.74 -12.27 7.43
CA THR A 18 2.76 -11.00 8.18
C THR A 18 4.21 -10.59 8.46
N TYR A 19 4.43 -9.33 8.88
CA TYR A 19 5.78 -8.85 9.20
C TYR A 19 6.44 -9.68 10.31
N GLU A 20 5.68 -10.08 11.33
CA GLU A 20 6.14 -10.89 12.47
C GLU A 20 6.56 -12.31 12.07
N GLU A 21 6.03 -12.83 10.97
CA GLU A 21 6.35 -14.15 10.43
C GLU A 21 7.60 -14.15 9.54
N LEU A 22 8.18 -12.97 9.29
CA LEU A 22 9.37 -12.83 8.47
C LEU A 22 10.61 -13.28 9.24
N THR A 23 11.39 -14.15 8.62
CA THR A 23 12.70 -14.53 9.14
C THR A 23 13.73 -13.43 8.86
N GLN A 24 14.86 -13.46 9.57
CA GLN A 24 15.93 -12.48 9.35
C GLN A 24 16.46 -12.49 7.90
N ASP A 25 16.53 -13.65 7.25
CA ASP A 25 16.94 -13.76 5.84
C ASP A 25 15.93 -13.08 4.91
N GLU A 26 14.64 -13.23 5.18
CA GLU A 26 13.57 -12.57 4.43
C GLU A 26 13.59 -11.05 4.64
N LEU A 27 13.81 -10.59 5.88
CA LEU A 27 13.96 -9.17 6.21
C LEU A 27 15.17 -8.54 5.52
N ASN A 28 16.29 -9.24 5.47
CA ASN A 28 17.50 -8.77 4.79
C ASN A 28 17.30 -8.64 3.26
N LYS A 29 16.35 -9.39 2.68
CA LYS A 29 15.97 -9.33 1.28
C LYS A 29 14.78 -8.42 1.01
N LEU A 30 14.16 -7.87 2.05
CA LEU A 30 12.96 -7.03 1.92
C LEU A 30 13.31 -5.75 1.17
N THR A 31 12.67 -5.57 0.02
CA THR A 31 12.83 -4.38 -0.81
C THR A 31 11.51 -3.63 -0.85
N LEU A 32 11.51 -2.40 -0.34
CA LEU A 32 10.38 -1.46 -0.40
C LEU A 32 10.77 -0.24 -1.24
N ALA A 33 9.79 0.46 -1.80
CA ALA A 33 10.08 1.72 -2.48
C ALA A 33 10.56 2.78 -1.46
N ALA A 34 11.38 3.73 -1.90
CA ALA A 34 11.96 4.75 -1.01
C ALA A 34 10.90 5.61 -0.27
N THR A 35 9.69 5.73 -0.83
CA THR A 35 8.56 6.46 -0.24
C THR A 35 7.71 5.61 0.69
N GLU A 36 7.98 4.32 0.79
CA GLU A 36 7.14 3.35 1.50
C GLU A 36 7.81 2.84 2.76
N LYS A 37 6.98 2.56 3.77
CA LYS A 37 7.40 1.98 5.04
C LYS A 37 6.74 0.62 5.22
N VAL A 38 7.32 -0.18 6.11
CA VAL A 38 6.78 -1.50 6.49
C VAL A 38 5.32 -1.40 6.95
N GLU A 39 4.98 -0.37 7.75
CA GLU A 39 3.64 -0.11 8.29
C GLU A 39 2.56 0.13 7.21
N ASN A 40 2.97 0.52 6.00
CA ASN A 40 2.05 0.70 4.89
C ASN A 40 1.45 -0.63 4.42
N TYR A 41 2.04 -1.76 4.81
CA TYR A 41 1.72 -3.09 4.33
C TYR A 41 1.13 -3.96 5.43
N LYS A 42 0.05 -4.68 5.10
CA LYS A 42 -0.57 -5.71 5.94
C LYS A 42 0.23 -7.01 5.92
N ASN A 43 0.73 -7.37 4.75
CA ASN A 43 1.47 -8.61 4.53
C ASN A 43 2.50 -8.47 3.41
N PHE A 44 3.43 -9.41 3.41
CA PHE A 44 4.61 -9.45 2.58
C PHE A 44 4.62 -10.72 1.76
N LYS A 45 4.98 -10.59 0.49
CA LYS A 45 5.14 -11.72 -0.42
C LYS A 45 6.60 -12.13 -0.45
N ILE A 46 6.83 -13.40 -0.18
CA ILE A 46 8.14 -14.03 -0.19
C ILE A 46 8.20 -15.04 -1.33
N ASP A 47 9.10 -14.78 -2.29
CA ASP A 47 9.43 -15.69 -3.36
C ASP A 47 10.73 -16.44 -3.01
N ARG A 48 10.71 -17.75 -3.27
CA ARG A 48 11.85 -18.66 -3.10
C ARG A 48 12.11 -19.43 -4.38
N ASN A 49 13.34 -19.92 -4.52
CA ASN A 49 13.68 -20.87 -5.57
C ASN A 49 13.35 -22.31 -5.16
N LYS A 50 13.50 -23.25 -6.11
CA LYS A 50 13.29 -24.71 -5.89
C LYS A 50 14.21 -25.35 -4.84
N HIS A 51 15.22 -24.62 -4.36
CA HIS A 51 16.15 -25.02 -3.31
C HIS A 51 15.84 -24.35 -1.96
N GLY A 52 14.71 -23.63 -1.85
CA GLY A 52 14.25 -22.99 -0.62
C GLY A 52 14.90 -21.65 -0.28
N ARG A 53 15.80 -21.13 -1.13
CA ARG A 53 16.48 -19.84 -0.90
C ARG A 53 15.56 -18.68 -1.26
N VAL A 54 15.52 -17.65 -0.42
CA VAL A 54 14.75 -16.43 -0.66
C VAL A 54 15.36 -15.68 -1.85
N THR A 55 14.55 -15.46 -2.87
CA THR A 55 14.94 -14.68 -4.06
C THR A 55 14.41 -13.27 -4.00
N ARG A 56 13.23 -13.08 -3.39
CA ARG A 56 12.58 -11.76 -3.29
C ARG A 56 11.68 -11.70 -2.06
N ALA A 57 11.73 -10.58 -1.36
CA ALA A 57 10.76 -10.22 -0.32
C ALA A 57 10.26 -8.80 -0.61
N VAL A 58 8.94 -8.62 -0.74
CA VAL A 58 8.31 -7.34 -1.08
C VAL A 58 6.99 -7.15 -0.33
N GLY A 59 6.58 -5.90 -0.16
CA GLY A 59 5.23 -5.58 0.29
C GLY A 59 4.17 -6.13 -0.68
N HIS A 60 3.06 -6.63 -0.14
CA HIS A 60 1.98 -7.21 -0.93
C HIS A 60 0.67 -6.44 -0.82
N LEU A 61 -0.09 -6.60 0.26
CA LEU A 61 -1.32 -5.84 0.50
C LEU A 61 -1.02 -4.66 1.42
N LEU A 62 -1.69 -3.54 1.14
CA LEU A 62 -1.63 -2.36 2.00
C LEU A 62 -2.39 -2.60 3.30
N SER A 63 -1.94 -1.94 4.36
CA SER A 63 -2.68 -1.88 5.63
C SER A 63 -3.99 -1.09 5.46
N GLU A 64 -4.99 -1.42 6.26
CA GLU A 64 -6.29 -0.75 6.21
C GLU A 64 -6.18 0.75 6.51
N GLU A 65 -5.25 1.12 7.41
CA GLU A 65 -4.95 2.50 7.74
C GLU A 65 -4.36 3.24 6.53
N HIS A 66 -3.42 2.61 5.81
CA HIS A 66 -2.83 3.20 4.62
C HIS A 66 -3.84 3.32 3.47
N LEU A 67 -4.72 2.31 3.31
CA LEU A 67 -5.84 2.38 2.36
C LEU A 67 -6.81 3.53 2.70
N LYS A 68 -7.17 3.69 3.98
CA LYS A 68 -8.00 4.83 4.44
C LYS A 68 -7.31 6.17 4.18
N TYR A 69 -6.01 6.27 4.44
CA TYR A 69 -5.23 7.46 4.14
C TYR A 69 -5.27 7.82 2.64
N LEU A 70 -5.06 6.84 1.75
CA LEU A 70 -5.10 7.04 0.31
C LEU A 70 -6.50 7.43 -0.19
N ASN A 71 -7.55 6.79 0.34
CA ASN A 71 -8.94 7.10 0.01
C ASN A 71 -9.33 8.51 0.49
N ASN A 72 -8.96 8.91 1.70
CA ASN A 72 -9.21 10.26 2.22
C ASN A 72 -8.49 11.33 1.39
N LYS A 73 -7.24 11.06 0.96
CA LYS A 73 -6.46 11.99 0.12
C LYS A 73 -7.09 12.20 -1.26
N THR A 74 -7.69 11.17 -1.83
CA THR A 74 -8.38 11.26 -3.13
C THR A 74 -9.73 11.96 -3.04
N ASP A 75 -10.42 11.85 -1.90
CA ASP A 75 -11.69 12.53 -1.64
C ASP A 75 -11.54 14.06 -1.60
N ILE A 76 -10.39 14.57 -1.12
CA ILE A 76 -10.13 16.02 -1.08
C ILE A 76 -9.78 16.56 -2.48
N MET A 77 -9.05 15.80 -3.31
CA MET A 77 -8.54 16.32 -4.59
C MET A 77 -9.60 16.63 -5.64
N LYS A 78 -10.66 15.81 -5.74
CA LYS A 78 -11.76 16.03 -6.70
C LYS A 78 -12.50 17.36 -6.46
N PRO A 79 -13.03 17.65 -5.25
CA PRO A 79 -13.69 18.90 -4.95
C PRO A 79 -12.73 20.10 -5.02
N LEU A 80 -11.46 19.95 -4.62
CA LEU A 80 -10.48 21.03 -4.72
C LEU A 80 -10.18 21.41 -6.19
N LYS A 81 -10.00 20.42 -7.09
CA LYS A 81 -9.87 20.66 -8.53
C LYS A 81 -11.11 21.32 -9.13
N LYS A 82 -12.31 20.91 -8.69
CA LYS A 82 -13.57 21.53 -9.11
C LYS A 82 -13.64 23.00 -8.70
N ALA A 83 -13.32 23.30 -7.43
CA ALA A 83 -13.26 24.66 -6.91
C ALA A 83 -12.25 25.53 -7.68
N MET A 84 -11.04 25.01 -7.98
CA MET A 84 -10.04 25.73 -8.77
C MET A 84 -10.54 26.08 -10.18
N LYS A 85 -11.22 25.15 -10.87
CA LYS A 85 -11.76 25.39 -12.22
C LYS A 85 -12.83 26.47 -12.24
N ILE A 86 -13.73 26.46 -11.27
CA ILE A 86 -14.86 27.41 -11.22
C ILE A 86 -14.52 28.70 -10.48
N ARG A 87 -13.35 28.82 -9.84
CA ARG A 87 -12.96 29.97 -9.01
C ARG A 87 -13.14 31.32 -9.70
N LYS A 88 -12.83 31.40 -11.00
CA LYS A 88 -12.94 32.65 -11.77
C LYS A 88 -14.37 32.94 -12.24
N SER A 89 -15.17 31.92 -12.50
CA SER A 89 -16.51 32.05 -13.06
C SER A 89 -17.62 32.05 -12.01
N ASN A 90 -17.40 31.41 -10.86
CA ASN A 90 -18.33 31.32 -9.74
C ASN A 90 -17.55 31.23 -8.41
N PRO A 91 -17.07 32.38 -7.89
CA PRO A 91 -16.19 32.42 -6.72
C PRO A 91 -16.90 31.97 -5.42
N ASP A 92 -18.18 32.30 -5.23
CA ASP A 92 -18.96 31.89 -4.06
C ASP A 92 -19.10 30.36 -3.94
N LEU A 93 -19.39 29.69 -5.06
CA LEU A 93 -19.50 28.24 -5.08
C LEU A 93 -18.14 27.58 -4.84
N ALA A 94 -17.05 28.15 -5.37
CA ALA A 94 -15.69 27.68 -5.09
C ALA A 94 -15.36 27.80 -3.59
N ALA A 95 -15.69 28.94 -2.96
CA ALA A 95 -15.46 29.18 -1.54
C ALA A 95 -16.25 28.22 -0.66
N LYS A 96 -17.52 27.93 -0.99
CA LYS A 96 -18.33 26.92 -0.28
C LYS A 96 -17.73 25.52 -0.35
N ILE A 97 -17.26 25.10 -1.53
CA ILE A 97 -16.63 23.78 -1.71
C ILE A 97 -15.34 23.68 -0.87
N VAL A 98 -14.50 24.73 -0.85
CA VAL A 98 -13.28 24.74 -0.04
C VAL A 98 -13.60 24.82 1.46
N GLY A 99 -14.57 25.64 1.87
CA GLY A 99 -15.01 25.74 3.27
C GLY A 99 -15.51 24.40 3.82
N ALA A 100 -16.29 23.65 3.03
CA ALA A 100 -16.75 22.31 3.39
C ALA A 100 -15.61 21.28 3.56
N LEU A 101 -14.44 21.52 2.94
CA LEU A 101 -13.25 20.67 3.10
C LEU A 101 -12.43 21.01 4.35
N ILE A 102 -12.53 22.24 4.87
CA ILE A 102 -11.77 22.72 6.05
C ILE A 102 -12.55 22.48 7.34
N SER A 103 -13.89 22.45 7.29
CA SER A 103 -14.75 22.22 8.46
C SER A 103 -14.97 20.73 8.83
N LYS A 104 -14.20 19.80 8.24
CA LYS A 104 -14.19 18.37 8.61
C LYS A 104 -13.00 18.08 9.53
#